data_AF-A0A1V0FYE0-F1
#
_entry.id   AF-A0A1V0FYE0-F1
#
_cell.length_a   1.000
_cell.length_b   1.000
_cell.length_c   1.000
_cell.angle_alpha   90.00
_cell.angle_beta   90.00
_cell.angle_gamma   90.00
#
_symmetry.space_group_name_H-M   'P 1'
#
loop_
_entity.id
_entity.type
_entity.pdbx_description
1 polymer ?
#
loop_
_entity_poly.entity_id
_entity_poly.type
_entity_poly.pdbx_seq_one_letter_code
_entity_poly.pdbx_strand_id
1 'polypeptide(L)'
;MAYVSYVIAFLAAFAATIKQSSGTADGNAKEHGVMCHLQALAASQAPAIKIEPDKGNTLQMLEELNLSTSDDKWKAIFNTALEAPAGEQMPKEHDASPHAEQWRKAWKSWWTAAKSASKNKLGTKEHGKYKGIQDEYQRQAAHAVIEQATTQAQALQAEYNIAKTQATETLPQQIQSELNAALYGGSGGVTAVDTGNTLKGAGRWATTCSTANAGTSIAGDFLCLCNGADGGNNNCPGDYTQADWSAGVSQTATKWAALTAT
;
A
#
# COMPACT_ATOMS: atom_id res chain seq x y z
N MET A 1 -8.43 -12.60 7.63
CA MET A 1 -9.73 -13.22 7.31
C MET A 1 -10.87 -12.77 8.23
N ALA A 2 -10.65 -12.41 9.50
CA ALA A 2 -11.75 -11.94 10.39
C ALA A 2 -12.25 -10.50 10.11
N TYR A 3 -11.38 -9.61 9.60
CA TYR A 3 -11.76 -8.19 9.37
C TYR A 3 -12.65 -7.97 8.13
N VAL A 4 -12.51 -8.84 7.11
CA VAL A 4 -13.30 -8.79 5.87
C VAL A 4 -14.78 -9.08 6.14
N SER A 5 -15.08 -9.98 7.10
CA SER A 5 -16.46 -10.27 7.50
C SER A 5 -17.17 -9.09 8.18
N TYR A 6 -16.45 -8.17 8.83
CA TYR A 6 -17.08 -7.08 9.56
C TYR A 6 -17.56 -5.94 8.66
N VAL A 7 -16.78 -5.58 7.63
CA VAL A 7 -17.16 -4.52 6.68
C VAL A 7 -18.35 -4.96 5.82
N ILE A 8 -18.32 -6.20 5.33
CA ILE A 8 -19.42 -6.78 4.56
C ILE A 8 -20.69 -6.92 5.41
N ALA A 9 -20.56 -7.30 6.69
CA ALA A 9 -21.70 -7.36 7.61
C ALA A 9 -22.30 -5.98 7.92
N PHE A 10 -21.47 -4.93 8.03
CA PHE A 10 -21.95 -3.56 8.23
C PHE A 10 -22.69 -3.01 7.00
N LEU A 11 -22.19 -3.29 5.80
CA LEU A 11 -22.85 -2.91 4.53
C LEU A 11 -24.16 -3.68 4.32
N ALA A 12 -24.20 -4.98 4.63
CA ALA A 12 -25.40 -5.80 4.52
C ALA A 12 -26.51 -5.39 5.51
N ALA A 13 -26.15 -4.98 6.73
CA ALA A 13 -27.09 -4.45 7.72
C ALA A 13 -27.68 -3.09 7.29
N PHE A 14 -26.92 -2.26 6.57
CA PHE A 14 -27.42 -1.01 6.00
C PHE A 14 -28.38 -1.26 4.82
N ALA A 15 -28.05 -2.19 3.92
CA ALA A 15 -28.91 -2.55 2.79
C ALA A 15 -30.30 -3.07 3.22
N ALA A 16 -30.38 -3.78 4.35
CA ALA A 16 -31.64 -4.29 4.91
C ALA A 16 -32.58 -3.20 5.45
N THR A 17 -32.12 -1.95 5.57
CA THR A 17 -32.95 -0.81 6.04
C THR A 17 -33.50 0.06 4.90
N ILE A 18 -33.10 -0.19 3.65
CA ILE A 18 -33.58 0.54 2.47
C ILE A 18 -34.99 0.01 2.15
N LYS A 19 -36.02 0.82 2.38
CA LYS A 19 -37.40 0.50 1.99
C LYS A 19 -37.53 0.57 0.47
N GLN A 20 -38.45 -0.24 -0.10
CA GLN A 20 -38.78 -0.18 -1.52
C GLN A 20 -39.23 1.22 -1.93
N SER A 21 -38.84 1.62 -3.13
CA SER A 21 -39.07 2.97 -3.68
C SER A 21 -40.55 3.35 -3.64
N SER A 22 -40.80 4.62 -3.30
CA SER A 22 -42.12 5.19 -3.55
C SER A 22 -42.13 5.77 -4.96
N GLY A 23 -43.05 5.34 -5.82
CA GLY A 23 -43.21 5.81 -7.21
C GLY A 23 -43.74 7.25 -7.32
N THR A 24 -43.43 8.09 -6.35
CA THR A 24 -43.79 9.51 -6.26
C THR A 24 -42.55 10.36 -6.49
N ALA A 25 -42.71 11.59 -6.99
CA ALA A 25 -41.58 12.54 -7.08
C ALA A 25 -40.87 12.67 -5.73
N ASP A 26 -39.53 12.69 -5.75
CA ASP A 26 -38.64 12.71 -4.57
C ASP A 26 -38.81 11.50 -3.63
N GLY A 27 -39.42 10.42 -4.12
CA GLY A 27 -39.80 9.27 -3.31
C GLY A 27 -38.66 8.53 -2.63
N ASN A 28 -37.42 8.73 -3.09
CA ASN A 28 -36.20 8.14 -2.55
C ASN A 28 -35.23 9.18 -1.96
N ALA A 29 -35.69 10.39 -1.59
CA ALA A 29 -34.80 11.46 -1.11
C ALA A 29 -33.96 11.08 0.12
N LYS A 30 -34.49 10.25 1.03
CA LYS A 30 -33.74 9.77 2.20
C LYS A 30 -32.68 8.75 1.81
N GLU A 31 -33.06 7.82 0.94
CA GLU A 31 -32.20 6.78 0.40
C GLU A 31 -31.08 7.41 -0.45
N HIS A 32 -31.38 8.44 -1.24
CA HIS A 32 -30.40 9.25 -1.96
C HIS A 32 -29.33 9.84 -1.01
N GLY A 33 -29.73 10.46 0.10
CA GLY A 33 -28.80 11.00 1.09
C GLY A 33 -27.86 9.93 1.67
N VAL A 34 -28.38 8.73 1.96
CA VAL A 34 -27.56 7.59 2.40
C VAL A 34 -26.59 7.16 1.29
N MET A 35 -27.05 7.08 0.04
CA MET A 35 -26.21 6.70 -1.09
C MET A 35 -25.10 7.72 -1.38
N CYS A 36 -25.36 9.03 -1.23
CA CYS A 36 -24.33 10.07 -1.30
C CYS A 36 -23.25 9.85 -0.24
N HIS A 37 -23.62 9.52 1.01
CA HIS A 37 -22.64 9.24 2.06
C HIS A 37 -21.81 7.98 1.78
N LEU A 38 -22.46 6.90 1.33
CA LEU A 38 -21.77 5.65 0.97
C LEU A 38 -20.83 5.85 -0.23
N GLN A 39 -21.28 6.57 -1.25
CA GLN A 39 -20.48 6.93 -2.42
C GLN A 39 -19.29 7.82 -2.02
N ALA A 40 -19.49 8.84 -1.19
CA ALA A 40 -18.40 9.71 -0.74
C ALA A 40 -17.36 8.95 0.09
N LEU A 41 -17.79 8.01 0.94
CA LEU A 41 -16.89 7.14 1.69
C LEU A 41 -16.10 6.20 0.77
N ALA A 42 -16.78 5.54 -0.17
CA ALA A 42 -16.15 4.60 -1.10
C ALA A 42 -15.26 5.30 -2.15
N ALA A 43 -15.56 6.55 -2.50
CA ALA A 43 -14.72 7.37 -3.38
C ALA A 43 -13.55 8.04 -2.65
N SER A 44 -13.49 7.96 -1.32
CA SER A 44 -12.42 8.54 -0.53
C SER A 44 -11.08 7.84 -0.80
N GLN A 45 -9.99 8.60 -0.69
CA GLN A 45 -8.66 8.03 -0.77
C GLN A 45 -8.32 7.31 0.53
N ALA A 46 -7.66 6.17 0.42
CA ALA A 46 -7.10 5.49 1.58
C ALA A 46 -6.17 6.46 2.36
N PRO A 47 -6.24 6.48 3.71
CA PRO A 47 -5.45 7.40 4.51
C PRO A 47 -3.96 7.13 4.33
N ALA A 48 -3.18 8.20 4.17
CA ALA A 48 -1.73 8.10 4.13
C ALA A 48 -1.20 7.75 5.53
N ILE A 49 -0.60 6.57 5.65
CA ILE A 49 0.07 6.17 6.90
C ILE A 49 1.48 6.77 6.90
N LYS A 50 1.77 7.57 7.92
CA LYS A 50 3.10 8.12 8.15
C LYS A 50 3.79 7.30 9.22
N ILE A 51 4.98 6.81 8.88
CA ILE A 51 5.88 6.18 9.83
C ILE A 51 6.98 7.18 10.11
N GLU A 52 7.25 7.40 11.41
CA GLU A 52 8.35 8.25 11.82
C GLU A 52 9.64 7.71 11.21
N PRO A 53 10.43 8.55 10.51
CA PRO A 53 11.69 8.10 9.97
C PRO A 53 12.60 7.62 11.11
N ASP A 54 13.43 6.62 10.83
CA ASP A 54 14.48 6.24 11.75
C ASP A 54 15.33 7.49 12.05
N LYS A 55 15.49 7.79 13.34
CA LYS A 55 16.10 9.04 13.84
C LYS A 55 17.62 9.03 13.76
N GLY A 56 18.25 8.01 13.16
CA GLY A 56 19.69 8.01 12.97
C GLY A 56 20.25 6.88 12.12
N ASN A 57 21.54 6.99 11.84
CA ASN A 57 22.34 6.01 11.10
C ASN A 57 22.93 4.93 12.04
N THR A 58 22.14 4.43 13.01
CA THR A 58 22.64 3.50 14.05
C THR A 58 23.18 2.21 13.44
N LEU A 59 22.46 1.64 12.46
CA LEU A 59 22.92 0.45 11.74
C LEU A 59 24.23 0.74 10.98
N GLN A 60 24.31 1.84 10.25
CA GLN A 60 25.54 2.21 9.55
C GLN A 60 26.72 2.38 10.52
N MET A 61 26.50 3.00 11.68
CA MET A 61 27.53 3.11 12.72
C MET A 61 27.98 1.75 13.25
N LEU A 62 27.04 0.81 13.47
CA LEU A 62 27.36 -0.56 13.88
C LEU A 62 28.15 -1.29 12.80
N GLU A 63 27.79 -1.14 11.52
CA GLU A 63 28.53 -1.74 10.41
C GLU A 63 29.94 -1.15 10.25
N GLU A 64 30.09 0.17 10.42
CA GLU A 64 31.41 0.84 10.46
C GLU A 64 32.26 0.35 11.63
N LEU A 65 31.66 0.22 12.82
CA LEU A 65 32.33 -0.32 14.01
C LEU A 65 32.73 -1.79 13.82
N ASN A 66 31.84 -2.59 13.23
CA ASN A 66 32.08 -4.00 12.95
C ASN A 66 33.30 -4.15 12.06
N LEU A 67 33.35 -3.38 10.97
CA LEU A 67 34.50 -3.35 10.08
C LEU A 67 35.76 -2.84 10.79
N SER A 68 35.67 -1.76 11.57
CA SER A 68 36.85 -1.17 12.22
C SER A 68 37.54 -2.12 13.21
N THR A 69 36.76 -3.02 13.80
CA THR A 69 37.22 -4.03 14.76
C THR A 69 37.60 -5.37 14.11
N SER A 70 37.31 -5.56 12.83
CA SER A 70 37.81 -6.70 12.06
C SER A 70 39.34 -6.69 11.94
N ASP A 71 39.89 -7.85 11.57
CA ASP A 71 41.31 -8.00 11.31
C ASP A 71 41.77 -7.15 10.11
N ASP A 72 43.06 -6.80 10.12
CA ASP A 72 43.62 -5.90 9.11
C ASP A 72 43.61 -6.51 7.70
N LYS A 73 43.71 -7.84 7.58
CA LYS A 73 43.67 -8.52 6.27
C LYS A 73 42.27 -8.43 5.68
N TRP A 74 41.23 -8.63 6.49
CA TRP A 74 39.84 -8.45 6.09
C TRP A 74 39.57 -7.02 5.65
N LYS A 75 39.94 -6.01 6.45
CA LYS A 75 39.74 -4.60 6.08
C LYS A 75 40.43 -4.23 4.77
N ALA A 76 41.63 -4.79 4.51
CA ALA A 76 42.42 -4.47 3.33
C ALA A 76 41.82 -4.95 2.00
N ILE A 77 40.85 -5.88 2.00
CA ILE A 77 40.20 -6.33 0.76
C ILE A 77 39.28 -5.26 0.15
N PHE A 78 38.83 -4.29 0.97
CA PHE A 78 37.92 -3.24 0.52
C PHE A 78 38.70 -2.04 -0.02
N ASN A 79 38.75 -1.90 -1.35
CA ASN A 79 39.34 -0.72 -1.97
C ASN A 79 38.40 0.48 -1.83
N THR A 80 38.61 1.28 -0.77
CA THR A 80 37.84 2.49 -0.48
C THR A 80 38.19 3.69 -1.35
N ALA A 81 39.16 3.59 -2.26
CA ALA A 81 39.43 4.62 -3.27
C ALA A 81 38.47 4.53 -4.46
N LEU A 82 37.83 3.38 -4.68
CA LEU A 82 36.82 3.22 -5.72
C LEU A 82 35.55 4.02 -5.39
N GLU A 83 34.73 4.26 -6.41
CA GLU A 83 33.40 4.84 -6.26
C GLU A 83 32.32 3.81 -6.64
N ALA A 84 31.08 4.06 -6.24
CA ALA A 84 29.94 3.25 -6.70
C ALA A 84 29.73 3.45 -8.22
N PRO A 85 29.36 2.40 -8.97
CA PRO A 85 29.11 1.02 -8.51
C PRO A 85 30.35 0.13 -8.48
N ALA A 86 31.52 0.60 -8.93
CA ALA A 86 32.72 -0.23 -9.10
C ALA A 86 33.19 -0.88 -7.79
N GLY A 87 33.19 -0.14 -6.68
CA GLY A 87 33.55 -0.69 -5.37
C GLY A 87 32.48 -1.61 -4.76
N GLU A 88 31.21 -1.45 -5.16
CA GLU A 88 30.09 -2.26 -4.66
C GLU A 88 30.09 -3.68 -5.24
N GLN A 89 30.95 -3.96 -6.22
CA GLN A 89 31.07 -5.27 -6.86
C GLN A 89 32.20 -6.06 -6.20
N MET A 90 31.91 -7.32 -5.86
CA MET A 90 32.93 -8.23 -5.34
C MET A 90 34.01 -8.50 -6.41
N PRO A 91 35.30 -8.29 -6.10
CA PRO A 91 36.39 -8.64 -7.00
C PRO A 91 36.36 -10.12 -7.39
N LYS A 92 36.69 -10.40 -8.66
CA LYS A 92 36.68 -11.76 -9.20
C LYS A 92 37.67 -12.69 -8.51
N GLU A 93 38.72 -12.15 -7.89
CA GLU A 93 39.68 -12.96 -7.13
C GLU A 93 39.02 -13.71 -5.96
N HIS A 94 37.86 -13.24 -5.48
CA HIS A 94 37.11 -13.88 -4.40
C HIS A 94 36.07 -14.91 -4.89
N ASP A 95 35.88 -15.09 -6.19
CA ASP A 95 34.91 -16.04 -6.75
C ASP A 95 35.25 -17.51 -6.41
N ALA A 96 36.53 -17.81 -6.15
CA ALA A 96 36.98 -19.15 -5.76
C ALA A 96 36.76 -19.46 -4.26
N SER A 97 36.27 -18.51 -3.46
CA SER A 97 35.99 -18.72 -2.04
C SER A 97 34.85 -19.71 -1.84
N PRO A 98 34.93 -20.63 -0.85
CA PRO A 98 33.78 -21.47 -0.48
C PRO A 98 32.57 -20.63 0.00
N HIS A 99 32.78 -19.35 0.34
CA HIS A 99 31.73 -18.41 0.76
C HIS A 99 31.36 -17.39 -0.32
N ALA A 100 31.83 -17.55 -1.56
CA ALA A 100 31.68 -16.55 -2.63
C ALA A 100 30.22 -16.12 -2.86
N GLU A 101 29.25 -17.04 -2.74
CA GLU A 101 27.83 -16.69 -2.88
C GLU A 101 27.33 -15.78 -1.76
N GLN A 102 27.69 -16.09 -0.51
CA GLN A 102 27.33 -15.28 0.66
C GLN A 102 28.01 -13.91 0.59
N TRP A 103 29.30 -13.88 0.23
CA TRP A 103 30.06 -12.65 0.07
C TRP A 103 29.47 -11.78 -1.03
N ARG A 104 29.07 -12.34 -2.17
CA ARG A 104 28.46 -11.57 -3.26
C ARG A 104 27.17 -10.87 -2.83
N LYS A 105 26.38 -11.48 -1.93
CA LYS A 105 25.17 -10.87 -1.36
C LYS A 105 25.49 -9.74 -0.38
N ALA A 106 26.55 -9.88 0.43
CA ALA A 106 26.90 -8.94 1.49
C ALA A 106 27.91 -7.85 1.07
N TRP A 107 28.64 -8.04 -0.03
CA TRP A 107 29.78 -7.23 -0.44
C TRP A 107 29.47 -5.74 -0.53
N LYS A 108 28.34 -5.40 -1.17
CA LYS A 108 27.89 -4.02 -1.29
C LYS A 108 27.77 -3.33 0.07
N SER A 109 27.21 -4.02 1.08
CA SER A 109 27.08 -3.47 2.43
C SER A 109 28.45 -3.29 3.09
N TRP A 110 29.29 -4.31 3.03
CA TRP A 110 30.63 -4.27 3.61
C TRP A 110 31.52 -3.19 3.00
N TRP A 111 31.50 -3.05 1.67
CA TRP A 111 32.26 -2.00 0.99
C TRP A 111 31.71 -0.61 1.32
N THR A 112 30.39 -0.44 1.41
CA THR A 112 29.77 0.83 1.81
C THR A 112 30.18 1.22 3.23
N ALA A 113 30.14 0.27 4.17
CA ALA A 113 30.64 0.47 5.53
C ALA A 113 32.13 0.82 5.53
N ALA A 114 32.96 0.18 4.68
CA ALA A 114 34.38 0.49 4.55
C ALA A 114 34.65 1.88 4.02
N LYS A 115 33.97 2.27 2.95
CA LYS A 115 34.06 3.61 2.37
C LYS A 115 33.64 4.67 3.39
N SER A 116 32.55 4.42 4.13
CA SER A 116 32.03 5.33 5.14
C SER A 116 32.96 5.44 6.34
N ALA A 117 33.41 4.32 6.91
CA ALA A 117 34.36 4.30 8.02
C ALA A 117 35.66 5.03 7.66
N SER A 118 36.20 4.82 6.45
CA SER A 118 37.37 5.51 5.92
C SER A 118 37.16 7.03 5.84
N LYS A 119 36.03 7.46 5.25
CA LYS A 119 35.66 8.88 5.15
C LYS A 119 35.49 9.55 6.51
N ASN A 120 34.86 8.86 7.45
CA ASN A 120 34.59 9.33 8.81
C ASN A 120 35.79 9.18 9.75
N LYS A 121 36.85 8.49 9.29
CA LYS A 121 38.02 8.09 10.08
C LYS A 121 37.66 7.22 11.29
N LEU A 122 36.52 6.54 11.26
CA LEU A 122 36.05 5.71 12.37
C LEU A 122 37.02 4.54 12.59
N GLY A 123 37.40 4.30 13.85
CA GLY A 123 38.41 3.29 14.18
C GLY A 123 39.85 3.74 13.96
N THR A 124 40.09 5.02 13.68
CA THR A 124 41.44 5.60 13.68
C THR A 124 41.67 6.48 14.91
N LYS A 125 42.89 6.96 15.12
CA LYS A 125 43.22 7.86 16.25
C LYS A 125 42.56 9.24 16.13
N GLU A 126 42.21 9.63 14.91
CA GLU A 126 41.61 10.92 14.56
C GLU A 126 40.13 11.01 14.91
N HIS A 127 39.43 9.89 15.12
CA HIS A 127 38.01 9.90 15.46
C HIS A 127 37.78 10.35 16.92
N GLY A 128 36.82 11.25 17.14
CA GLY A 128 36.56 11.83 18.47
C GLY A 128 36.06 10.83 19.51
N LYS A 129 35.13 9.94 19.12
CA LYS A 129 34.44 9.00 20.03
C LYS A 129 34.92 7.54 19.90
N TYR A 130 34.87 6.99 18.69
CA TYR A 130 35.21 5.60 18.37
C TYR A 130 36.63 5.50 17.78
N LYS A 131 37.64 5.54 18.64
CA LYS A 131 39.06 5.38 18.25
C LYS A 131 39.41 3.92 18.02
N GLY A 132 40.47 3.69 17.24
CA GLY A 132 40.98 2.34 16.98
C GLY A 132 41.54 1.65 18.22
N ILE A 133 41.15 0.38 18.41
CA ILE A 133 41.66 -0.48 19.49
C ILE A 133 42.98 -1.11 19.05
N GLN A 134 44.07 -0.74 19.73
CA GLN A 134 45.43 -1.17 19.37
C GLN A 134 45.71 -2.61 19.83
N ASP A 135 45.25 -2.96 21.03
CA ASP A 135 45.41 -4.31 21.58
C ASP A 135 44.54 -5.31 20.81
N GLU A 136 45.15 -6.37 20.30
CA GLU A 136 44.49 -7.34 19.43
C GLU A 136 43.42 -8.13 20.17
N TYR A 137 43.66 -8.50 21.43
CA TYR A 137 42.70 -9.26 22.23
C TYR A 137 41.46 -8.42 22.55
N GLN A 138 41.65 -7.16 22.97
CA GLN A 138 40.56 -6.21 23.19
C GLN A 138 39.78 -5.94 21.90
N ARG A 139 40.48 -5.82 20.75
CA ARG A 139 39.83 -5.61 19.46
C ARG A 139 38.97 -6.81 19.07
N GLN A 140 39.47 -8.04 19.23
CA GLN A 140 38.72 -9.26 18.95
C GLN A 140 37.50 -9.42 19.87
N ALA A 141 37.66 -9.13 21.17
CA ALA A 141 36.55 -9.16 22.11
C ALA A 141 35.47 -8.13 21.76
N ALA A 142 35.88 -6.91 21.38
CA ALA A 142 34.95 -5.88 20.91
C ALA A 142 34.26 -6.30 19.60
N HIS A 143 35.00 -6.89 18.66
CA HIS A 143 34.47 -7.36 17.39
C HIS A 143 33.33 -8.35 17.58
N ALA A 144 33.50 -9.38 18.43
CA ALA A 144 32.46 -10.38 18.68
C ALA A 144 31.14 -9.76 19.19
N VAL A 145 31.22 -8.79 20.09
CA VAL A 145 30.03 -8.10 20.63
C VAL A 145 29.38 -7.20 19.56
N ILE A 146 30.20 -6.47 18.80
CA ILE A 146 29.72 -5.56 17.75
C ILE A 146 29.12 -6.34 16.59
N GLU A 147 29.70 -7.46 16.19
CA GLU A 147 29.20 -8.35 15.15
C GLU A 147 27.79 -8.86 15.51
N GLN A 148 27.61 -9.32 16.75
CA GLN A 148 26.31 -9.77 17.24
C GLN A 148 25.27 -8.64 17.22
N ALA A 149 25.64 -7.45 17.72
CA ALA A 149 24.75 -6.29 17.72
C ALA A 149 24.40 -5.83 16.29
N THR A 150 25.38 -5.86 15.38
CA THR A 150 25.19 -5.51 13.96
C THR A 150 24.23 -6.49 13.28
N THR A 151 24.41 -7.80 13.52
CA THR A 151 23.54 -8.84 12.96
C THR A 151 22.09 -8.67 13.43
N GLN A 152 21.87 -8.39 14.71
CA GLN A 152 20.54 -8.12 15.26
C GLN A 152 19.93 -6.84 14.67
N ALA A 153 20.73 -5.78 14.55
CA ALA A 153 20.28 -4.52 13.96
C ALA A 153 19.89 -4.69 12.48
N GLN A 154 20.64 -5.49 11.70
CA GLN A 154 20.31 -5.80 10.32
C GLN A 154 18.98 -6.57 10.21
N ALA A 155 18.74 -7.55 11.08
CA ALA A 155 17.48 -8.28 11.12
C ALA A 155 16.30 -7.35 11.45
N LEU A 156 16.43 -6.50 12.47
CA LEU A 156 15.41 -5.53 12.85
C LEU A 156 15.16 -4.50 11.74
N GLN A 157 16.20 -4.03 11.05
CA GLN A 157 16.05 -3.13 9.90
C GLN A 157 15.28 -3.79 8.75
N ALA A 158 15.53 -5.07 8.50
CA ALA A 158 14.79 -5.83 7.48
C ALA A 158 13.31 -5.96 7.85
N GLU A 159 13.01 -6.34 9.09
CA GLU A 159 11.63 -6.42 9.60
C GLU A 159 10.93 -5.06 9.56
N TYR A 160 11.61 -3.99 9.98
CA TYR A 160 11.11 -2.63 9.90
C TYR A 160 10.78 -2.23 8.46
N ASN A 161 11.66 -2.51 7.49
CA ASN A 161 11.42 -2.19 6.10
C ASN A 161 10.21 -2.94 5.53
N ILE A 162 10.05 -4.22 5.88
CA ILE A 162 8.87 -5.02 5.51
C ILE A 162 7.60 -4.40 6.09
N ALA A 163 7.59 -4.13 7.41
CA ALA A 163 6.44 -3.53 8.08
C ALA A 163 6.11 -2.14 7.52
N LYS A 164 7.14 -1.35 7.20
CA LYS A 164 7.02 -0.04 6.57
C LYS A 164 6.33 -0.15 5.22
N THR A 165 6.86 -0.95 4.29
CA THR A 165 6.24 -1.16 2.97
C THR A 165 4.80 -1.67 3.11
N GLN A 166 4.57 -2.59 4.04
CA GLN A 166 3.23 -3.14 4.26
C GLN A 166 2.26 -2.05 4.70
N ALA A 167 2.66 -1.18 5.63
CA ALA A 167 1.81 -0.12 6.16
C ALA A 167 1.68 1.09 5.22
N THR A 168 2.72 1.49 4.50
CA THR A 168 2.70 2.72 3.68
C THR A 168 2.26 2.49 2.24
N GLU A 169 2.36 1.25 1.74
CA GLU A 169 2.05 0.93 0.35
C GLU A 169 0.99 -0.16 0.25
N THR A 170 1.26 -1.35 0.81
CA THR A 170 0.41 -2.53 0.59
C THR A 170 -0.99 -2.36 1.18
N LEU A 171 -1.11 -1.96 2.45
CA LEU A 171 -2.41 -1.78 3.11
C LEU A 171 -3.24 -0.65 2.50
N PRO A 172 -2.69 0.56 2.23
CA PRO A 172 -3.43 1.61 1.52
C PRO A 172 -3.92 1.17 0.13
N GLN A 173 -3.11 0.45 -0.64
CA GLN A 173 -3.52 -0.08 -1.95
C GLN A 173 -4.64 -1.11 -1.82
N GLN A 174 -4.57 -2.00 -0.82
CA GLN A 174 -5.64 -2.97 -0.54
C GLN A 174 -6.93 -2.27 -0.14
N ILE A 175 -6.86 -1.28 0.76
CA ILE A 175 -8.02 -0.46 1.16
C ILE A 175 -8.62 0.21 -0.08
N GLN A 176 -7.82 0.85 -0.92
CA GLN A 176 -8.32 1.50 -2.13
C GLN A 176 -8.96 0.51 -3.10
N SER A 177 -8.38 -0.68 -3.26
CA SER A 177 -8.94 -1.76 -4.07
C SER A 177 -10.32 -2.19 -3.55
N GLU A 178 -10.47 -2.40 -2.24
CA GLU A 178 -11.76 -2.77 -1.63
C GLU A 178 -12.80 -1.65 -1.78
N LEU A 179 -12.40 -0.40 -1.57
CA LEU A 179 -13.28 0.76 -1.74
C LEU A 179 -13.77 0.90 -3.20
N ASN A 180 -12.87 0.69 -4.18
CA ASN A 180 -13.23 0.69 -5.60
C ASN A 180 -14.17 -0.46 -5.96
N ALA A 181 -13.91 -1.67 -5.45
CA ALA A 181 -14.75 -2.83 -5.68
C ALA A 181 -16.15 -2.63 -5.06
N ALA A 182 -16.24 -2.01 -3.88
CA ALA A 182 -17.52 -1.65 -3.27
C ALA A 182 -18.26 -0.58 -4.09
N LEU A 183 -17.54 0.42 -4.62
CA LEU A 183 -18.15 1.52 -5.37
C LEU A 183 -18.64 1.08 -6.75
N TYR A 184 -17.79 0.41 -7.53
CA TYR A 184 -18.04 0.11 -8.94
C TYR A 184 -18.37 -1.35 -9.24
N GLY A 185 -18.20 -2.24 -8.26
CA GLY A 185 -18.36 -3.67 -8.43
C GLY A 185 -17.14 -4.34 -9.07
N GLY A 186 -17.20 -5.66 -9.22
CA GLY A 186 -16.11 -6.43 -9.82
C GLY A 186 -14.88 -6.52 -8.92
N SER A 187 -13.69 -6.40 -9.50
CA SER A 187 -12.43 -6.32 -8.77
C SER A 187 -12.05 -4.87 -8.50
N GLY A 188 -11.19 -4.61 -7.51
CA GLY A 188 -10.77 -3.24 -7.15
C GLY A 188 -9.99 -2.45 -8.21
N GLY A 189 -9.75 -3.04 -9.38
CA GLY A 189 -9.20 -2.36 -10.55
C GLY A 189 -10.26 -1.59 -11.37
N VAL A 190 -11.55 -1.84 -11.14
CA VAL A 190 -12.63 -1.08 -11.79
C VAL A 190 -12.74 0.28 -11.13
N THR A 191 -12.69 1.35 -11.92
CA THR A 191 -12.63 2.75 -11.44
C THR A 191 -13.70 3.65 -12.07
N ALA A 192 -14.61 3.07 -12.84
CA ALA A 192 -15.71 3.75 -13.48
C ALA A 192 -16.93 2.82 -13.56
N VAL A 193 -18.11 3.41 -13.67
CA VAL A 193 -19.35 2.64 -13.81
C VAL A 193 -19.41 1.93 -15.16
N ASP A 194 -19.83 0.67 -15.15
CA ASP A 194 -20.08 -0.10 -16.36
C ASP A 194 -21.26 -1.07 -16.16
N THR A 195 -21.88 -1.52 -17.26
CA THR A 195 -23.07 -2.36 -17.15
C THR A 195 -22.77 -3.75 -16.59
N GLY A 196 -21.56 -4.28 -16.73
CA GLY A 196 -21.21 -5.64 -16.31
C GLY A 196 -20.86 -5.73 -14.83
N ASN A 197 -19.88 -4.95 -14.38
CA ASN A 197 -19.40 -4.95 -13.00
C ASN A 197 -20.33 -4.21 -12.07
N THR A 198 -20.85 -3.05 -12.49
CA THR A 198 -21.65 -2.17 -11.64
C THR A 198 -23.11 -2.64 -11.55
N LEU A 199 -23.67 -3.18 -12.63
CA LEU A 199 -25.11 -3.47 -12.77
C LEU A 199 -25.47 -4.92 -13.15
N LYS A 200 -24.50 -5.84 -13.33
CA LYS A 200 -24.73 -7.25 -13.75
C LYS A 200 -25.45 -7.43 -15.09
N GLY A 201 -25.44 -6.43 -15.96
CA GLY A 201 -25.90 -6.49 -17.34
C GLY A 201 -26.60 -5.22 -17.82
N ALA A 202 -26.91 -5.20 -19.12
CA ALA A 202 -27.61 -4.09 -19.79
C ALA A 202 -29.08 -4.40 -20.08
N GLY A 203 -29.69 -5.31 -19.30
CA GLY A 203 -31.11 -5.68 -19.43
C GLY A 203 -32.05 -4.52 -19.11
N ARG A 204 -33.36 -4.80 -19.12
CA ARG A 204 -34.37 -3.83 -18.69
C ARG A 204 -34.23 -3.54 -17.20
N TRP A 205 -34.71 -2.38 -16.74
CA TRP A 205 -34.68 -1.99 -15.33
C TRP A 205 -35.13 -3.11 -14.39
N ALA A 206 -36.28 -3.75 -14.65
CA ALA A 206 -36.82 -4.80 -13.79
C ALA A 206 -35.91 -6.04 -13.65
N THR A 207 -35.04 -6.30 -14.63
CA THR A 207 -34.08 -7.40 -14.61
C THR A 207 -32.76 -6.95 -13.98
N THR A 208 -32.22 -5.83 -14.44
CA THR A 208 -30.94 -5.28 -13.99
C THR A 208 -31.00 -4.81 -12.54
N CYS A 209 -32.03 -4.06 -12.17
CA CYS A 209 -32.28 -3.52 -10.83
C CYS A 209 -33.17 -4.41 -9.97
N SER A 210 -33.12 -5.73 -10.22
CA SER A 210 -33.85 -6.70 -9.41
C SER A 210 -33.22 -6.86 -8.03
N THR A 211 -33.99 -7.35 -7.07
CA THR A 211 -33.49 -7.66 -5.72
C THR A 211 -32.36 -8.69 -5.72
N ALA A 212 -32.28 -9.55 -6.75
CA ALA A 212 -31.20 -10.53 -6.90
C ALA A 212 -29.86 -9.88 -7.29
N ASN A 213 -29.87 -8.68 -7.86
CA ASN A 213 -28.68 -7.95 -8.29
C ASN A 213 -28.32 -6.79 -7.35
N ALA A 214 -29.16 -6.48 -6.36
CA ALA A 214 -28.88 -5.48 -5.35
C ALA A 214 -27.59 -5.80 -4.58
N GLY A 215 -26.82 -4.77 -4.21
CA GLY A 215 -25.54 -4.94 -3.53
C GLY A 215 -24.39 -5.37 -4.46
N THR A 216 -24.61 -5.40 -5.78
CA THR A 216 -23.52 -5.62 -6.76
C THR A 216 -22.45 -4.54 -6.62
N SER A 217 -22.88 -3.29 -6.43
CA SER A 217 -22.01 -2.13 -6.20
C SER A 217 -22.84 -0.97 -5.68
N ILE A 218 -22.22 -0.06 -4.93
CA ILE A 218 -22.88 1.16 -4.44
C ILE A 218 -23.36 2.00 -5.62
N ALA A 219 -22.54 2.19 -6.67
CA ALA A 219 -22.94 2.97 -7.82
C ALA A 219 -24.10 2.32 -8.60
N GLY A 220 -24.14 0.98 -8.67
CA GLY A 220 -25.21 0.24 -9.31
C GLY A 220 -26.53 0.37 -8.57
N ASP A 221 -26.50 0.20 -7.25
CA ASP A 221 -27.68 0.39 -6.39
C ASP A 221 -28.17 1.84 -6.47
N PHE A 222 -27.26 2.81 -6.52
CA PHE A 222 -27.61 4.23 -6.62
C PHE A 222 -28.28 4.54 -7.97
N LEU A 223 -27.69 4.04 -9.06
CA LEU A 223 -28.27 4.15 -10.39
C LEU A 223 -29.65 3.48 -10.47
N CYS A 224 -29.82 2.31 -9.87
CA CYS A 224 -31.09 1.59 -9.85
C CYS A 224 -32.17 2.27 -9.00
N LEU A 225 -31.78 2.92 -7.90
CA LEU A 225 -32.66 3.69 -7.04
C LEU A 225 -33.21 4.94 -7.74
N CYS A 226 -32.38 5.61 -8.54
CA CYS A 226 -32.72 6.89 -9.16
C CYS A 226 -33.22 6.81 -10.60
N ASN A 227 -33.00 5.69 -11.29
CA ASN A 227 -33.56 5.44 -12.62
C ASN A 227 -34.76 4.49 -12.56
N GLY A 228 -35.53 4.38 -13.63
CA GLY A 228 -36.78 3.61 -13.61
C GLY A 228 -37.05 2.84 -14.90
N ALA A 229 -38.12 2.05 -14.86
CA ALA A 229 -38.63 1.29 -16.00
C ALA A 229 -39.45 2.15 -16.98
N ASP A 230 -39.49 3.46 -16.78
CA ASP A 230 -40.12 4.47 -17.63
C ASP A 230 -39.39 5.82 -17.46
N GLY A 231 -39.75 6.82 -18.27
CA GLY A 231 -39.27 8.20 -18.13
C GLY A 231 -40.12 9.05 -17.18
N GLY A 232 -40.77 8.44 -16.18
CA GLY A 232 -41.72 9.09 -15.28
C GLY A 232 -41.11 10.08 -14.27
N ASN A 233 -41.84 10.33 -13.17
CA ASN A 233 -41.42 11.31 -12.15
C ASN A 233 -40.05 10.96 -11.56
N ASN A 234 -39.20 11.97 -11.36
CA ASN A 234 -37.86 11.80 -10.78
C ASN A 234 -37.95 11.13 -9.40
N ASN A 235 -37.41 9.91 -9.30
CA ASN A 235 -37.38 9.14 -8.06
C ASN A 235 -36.39 9.70 -7.03
N CYS A 236 -35.39 10.45 -7.48
CA CYS A 236 -34.36 11.07 -6.65
C CYS A 236 -34.43 12.60 -6.70
N PRO A 237 -34.05 13.29 -5.60
CA PRO A 237 -34.22 14.73 -5.43
C PRO A 237 -33.26 15.55 -6.29
N GLY A 238 -33.56 16.84 -6.42
CA GLY A 238 -32.78 17.82 -7.18
C GLY A 238 -33.15 17.88 -8.67
N ASP A 239 -32.33 18.54 -9.47
CA ASP A 239 -32.49 18.63 -10.93
C ASP A 239 -32.11 17.32 -11.67
N TYR A 240 -31.98 16.21 -10.94
CA TYR A 240 -31.65 14.92 -11.51
C TYR A 240 -32.75 14.44 -12.44
N THR A 241 -32.43 14.19 -13.71
CA THR A 241 -33.38 13.64 -14.67
C THR A 241 -33.24 12.12 -14.75
N GLN A 242 -34.29 11.39 -14.37
CA GLN A 242 -34.38 9.93 -14.50
C GLN A 242 -34.13 9.46 -15.94
N ALA A 243 -33.46 8.32 -16.12
CA ALA A 243 -33.43 7.60 -17.40
C ALA A 243 -34.57 6.58 -17.50
N ASP A 244 -35.11 6.45 -18.70
CA ASP A 244 -36.01 5.36 -19.08
C ASP A 244 -35.20 4.12 -19.45
N TRP A 245 -35.23 3.12 -18.58
CA TRP A 245 -34.59 1.81 -18.79
C TRP A 245 -35.61 0.70 -19.11
N SER A 246 -36.77 1.04 -19.68
CA SER A 246 -37.80 0.10 -20.17
C SER A 246 -37.28 -0.84 -21.26
N ALA A 247 -36.46 -0.32 -22.19
CA ALA A 247 -35.91 -1.06 -23.32
C ALA A 247 -34.53 -1.67 -23.04
N GLY A 248 -33.85 -1.20 -21.98
CA GLY A 248 -32.51 -1.60 -21.59
C GLY A 248 -31.77 -0.49 -20.87
N VAL A 249 -30.84 -0.85 -20.00
CA VAL A 249 -29.97 0.11 -19.31
C VAL A 249 -29.09 0.85 -20.32
N SER A 250 -29.07 2.17 -20.22
CA SER A 250 -28.27 3.04 -21.08
C SER A 250 -27.79 4.29 -20.34
N GLN A 251 -26.81 4.99 -20.91
CA GLN A 251 -26.28 6.26 -20.39
C GLN A 251 -25.73 6.20 -18.94
N THR A 252 -25.29 5.02 -18.50
CA THR A 252 -24.85 4.78 -17.10
C THR A 252 -23.79 5.76 -16.62
N ALA A 253 -22.76 6.03 -17.43
CA ALA A 253 -21.71 7.00 -17.09
C ALA A 253 -22.25 8.44 -16.94
N THR A 254 -23.09 8.89 -17.88
CA THR A 254 -23.71 10.22 -17.81
C THR A 254 -24.64 10.36 -16.61
N LYS A 255 -25.44 9.33 -16.35
CA LYS A 255 -26.39 9.32 -15.22
C LYS A 255 -25.66 9.25 -13.88
N TRP A 256 -24.58 8.50 -13.81
CA TRP A 256 -23.70 8.47 -12.63
C TRP A 256 -23.09 9.83 -12.35
N ALA A 257 -22.51 10.48 -13.36
CA ALA A 257 -21.92 11.81 -13.22
C ALA A 257 -22.95 12.84 -12.71
N ALA A 258 -24.19 12.77 -13.21
CA ALA A 258 -25.28 13.62 -12.74
C ALA A 258 -25.65 13.36 -11.27
N LEU A 259 -25.78 12.09 -10.85
CA LEU A 259 -26.10 11.73 -9.46
C LEU A 259 -25.05 12.19 -8.46
N THR A 260 -23.77 12.11 -8.84
CA THR A 260 -22.67 12.54 -7.96
C THR A 260 -22.47 14.05 -7.91
N ALA A 261 -23.17 14.81 -8.76
CA ALA A 261 -23.10 16.26 -8.83
C ALA A 261 -24.23 16.97 -8.05
N THR A 262 -25.28 16.24 -7.71
CA THR A 262 -26.44 16.65 -6.90
C THR A 262 -26.26 16.34 -5.42
#